data_AF-A0A818THU1-F1
#
_entry.id   AF-A0A818THU1-F1
#
_cell.length_a   1.000
_cell.length_b   1.000
_cell.length_c   1.000
_cell.angle_alpha   90.00
_cell.angle_beta   90.00
_cell.angle_gamma   90.00
#
_symmetry.space_group_name_H-M   'P 1'
#
loop_
_entity.id
_entity.type
_entity.pdbx_description
1 polymer ?
#
loop_
_entity_poly.entity_id
_entity_poly.type
_entity_poly.pdbx_seq_one_letter_code
_entity_poly.pdbx_strand_id
1 'polypeptide(L)'
;MNVATGCIASLFDSSSLMTDNEYHNQILFLTDAQPNQGNLYKNFYSRIEKLAKHRVYKTFIGVGIDLNTQLLSSITKNCGANYFSVHDSKNFLQLSDKDFCLIVTQLIFNVKMKPESDLFDVEHACGSSEWDKAKQDELIKTTTLFPSRTDDEGYRWV
;
A
#
# COMPACT_ATOMS: atom_id res chain seq x y z
N MET A 1 9.79 -26.35 -11.85
CA MET A 1 8.90 -25.16 -11.80
C MET A 1 8.10 -25.04 -10.48
N ASN A 2 8.52 -25.70 -9.38
CA ASN A 2 7.73 -25.81 -8.13
C ASN A 2 8.41 -25.20 -6.89
N VAL A 3 9.62 -24.63 -7.04
CA VAL A 3 10.43 -24.12 -5.92
C VAL A 3 10.05 -22.68 -5.56
N ALA A 4 9.78 -21.83 -6.57
CA ALA A 4 9.43 -20.42 -6.36
C ALA A 4 8.08 -20.24 -5.64
N THR A 5 7.09 -21.07 -5.96
CA THR A 5 5.78 -21.08 -5.30
C THR A 5 5.88 -21.51 -3.84
N GLY A 6 6.77 -22.46 -3.53
CA GLY A 6 7.05 -22.91 -2.16
C GLY A 6 7.75 -21.84 -1.32
N CYS A 7 8.72 -21.12 -1.88
CA CYS A 7 9.43 -20.03 -1.20
C CYS A 7 8.48 -18.88 -0.81
N ILE A 8 7.61 -18.43 -1.72
CA ILE A 8 6.67 -17.34 -1.44
C ILE A 8 5.64 -17.75 -0.37
N ALA A 9 5.11 -18.98 -0.45
CA ALA A 9 4.20 -19.49 0.59
C ALA A 9 4.88 -19.57 1.96
N SER A 10 6.14 -20.04 2.01
CA SER A 10 6.91 -20.13 3.26
C SER A 10 7.23 -18.76 3.87
N LEU A 11 7.39 -17.72 3.05
CA LEU A 11 7.56 -16.34 3.50
C LEU A 11 6.34 -15.85 4.30
N PHE A 12 5.14 -16.29 3.88
CA PHE A 12 3.87 -16.00 4.55
C PHE A 12 3.48 -16.98 5.68
N ASP A 13 4.17 -18.10 5.80
CA ASP A 13 3.95 -19.12 6.84
C ASP A 13 5.02 -19.07 7.96
N SER A 14 5.96 -18.12 7.89
CA SER A 14 7.02 -17.95 8.91
C SER A 14 6.42 -17.50 10.25
N SER A 15 6.20 -18.46 11.13
CA SER A 15 5.64 -18.25 12.47
C SER A 15 6.41 -17.20 13.27
N SER A 16 7.73 -17.11 13.08
CA SER A 16 8.59 -16.09 13.70
C SER A 16 8.22 -14.66 13.33
N LEU A 17 7.86 -14.38 12.07
CA LEU A 17 7.41 -13.04 11.65
C LEU A 17 6.02 -12.70 12.21
N MET A 18 5.21 -13.71 12.51
CA MET A 18 3.82 -13.51 12.96
C MET A 18 3.69 -13.35 14.47
N THR A 19 4.69 -13.78 15.24
CA THR A 19 4.70 -13.73 16.71
C THR A 19 5.46 -12.52 17.26
N ASP A 20 6.21 -11.83 16.41
CA ASP A 20 7.02 -10.70 16.81
C ASP A 20 6.20 -9.40 16.83
N ASN A 21 5.95 -8.89 18.03
CA ASN A 21 5.25 -7.61 18.25
C ASN A 21 6.20 -6.45 18.53
N GLU A 22 7.49 -6.72 18.68
CA GLU A 22 8.51 -5.70 18.98
C GLU A 22 8.92 -4.99 17.68
N TYR A 23 9.08 -5.75 16.61
CA TYR A 23 9.52 -5.22 15.33
C TYR A 23 8.37 -4.87 14.39
N HIS A 24 8.67 -3.94 13.49
CA HIS A 24 7.83 -3.59 12.37
C HIS A 24 8.44 -4.22 11.12
N ASN A 25 7.73 -5.17 10.52
CA ASN A 25 8.24 -5.96 9.41
C ASN A 25 7.68 -5.45 8.09
N GLN A 26 8.53 -5.21 7.09
CA GLN A 26 8.13 -4.74 5.77
C GLN A 26 8.59 -5.74 4.69
N ILE A 27 7.66 -6.23 3.88
CA ILE A 27 7.97 -7.04 2.69
C ILE A 27 7.91 -6.15 1.46
N LEU A 28 9.01 -6.07 0.71
CA LEU A 28 9.04 -5.37 -0.57
C LEU A 28 8.83 -6.39 -1.71
N PHE A 29 7.77 -6.19 -2.48
CA PHE A 29 7.50 -6.94 -3.71
C PHE A 29 8.00 -6.14 -4.90
N LEU A 30 8.91 -6.69 -5.69
CA LEU A 30 9.27 -6.14 -7.00
C LEU A 30 8.59 -7.01 -8.06
N THR A 31 7.66 -6.44 -8.82
CA THR A 31 6.79 -7.22 -9.70
C THR A 31 6.24 -6.38 -10.84
N ASP A 32 5.90 -7.00 -11.97
CA ASP A 32 5.07 -6.40 -13.03
C ASP A 32 3.57 -6.45 -12.70
N ALA A 33 3.19 -7.05 -11.56
CA ALA A 33 1.81 -7.31 -11.17
C ALA A 33 0.99 -8.07 -12.22
N GLN A 34 1.62 -8.88 -13.08
CA GLN A 34 0.94 -9.74 -14.07
C GLN A 34 1.03 -11.23 -13.68
N PRO A 35 0.36 -11.64 -12.59
CA PRO A 35 0.36 -13.04 -12.18
C PRO A 35 -0.37 -13.90 -13.22
N ASN A 36 0.37 -14.80 -13.85
CA ASN A 36 -0.13 -15.73 -14.87
C ASN A 36 -0.51 -17.11 -14.32
N GLN A 37 -0.19 -17.39 -13.05
CA GLN A 37 -0.46 -18.65 -12.37
C GLN A 37 -0.78 -18.42 -10.88
N GLY A 38 -1.55 -19.34 -10.28
CA GLY A 38 -1.92 -19.31 -8.86
C GLY A 38 -3.29 -18.68 -8.57
N ASN A 39 -3.73 -18.77 -7.31
CA ASN A 39 -5.03 -18.26 -6.86
C ASN A 39 -4.88 -16.94 -6.09
N LEU A 40 -5.05 -15.83 -6.80
CA LEU A 40 -4.94 -14.47 -6.26
C LEU A 40 -6.20 -14.08 -5.46
N TYR A 41 -7.37 -14.43 -5.98
CA TYR A 41 -8.62 -13.81 -5.53
C TYR A 41 -9.07 -14.20 -4.13
N LYS A 42 -8.81 -15.44 -3.68
CA LYS A 42 -9.22 -15.86 -2.32
C LYS A 42 -8.07 -16.03 -1.35
N ASN A 43 -6.96 -16.62 -1.80
CA ASN A 43 -5.89 -17.03 -0.90
C ASN A 43 -4.85 -15.94 -0.67
N PHE A 44 -4.61 -15.06 -1.65
CA PHE A 44 -3.59 -14.03 -1.54
C PHE A 44 -4.08 -12.82 -0.73
N TYR A 45 -5.27 -12.29 -1.02
CA TYR A 45 -5.84 -11.17 -0.25
C TYR A 45 -6.03 -11.51 1.23
N SER A 46 -6.59 -12.68 1.54
CA SER A 46 -6.76 -13.12 2.94
C SER A 46 -5.42 -13.27 3.68
N ARG A 47 -4.36 -13.71 2.98
CA ARG A 47 -2.99 -13.74 3.54
C ARG A 47 -2.45 -12.33 3.77
N ILE A 48 -2.65 -11.39 2.84
CA ILE A 48 -2.26 -9.98 3.00
C ILE A 48 -2.93 -9.36 4.23
N GLU A 49 -4.24 -9.55 4.39
CA GLU A 49 -4.99 -9.08 5.56
C GLU A 49 -4.47 -9.69 6.86
N LYS A 50 -4.21 -11.00 6.87
CA LYS A 50 -3.69 -11.71 8.04
C LYS A 50 -2.34 -11.14 8.47
N LEU A 51 -1.41 -10.94 7.54
CA LEU A 51 -0.09 -10.37 7.80
C LEU A 51 -0.17 -8.98 8.46
N ALA A 52 -1.12 -8.13 8.04
CA ALA A 52 -1.26 -6.80 8.61
C ALA A 52 -1.64 -6.85 10.11
N LYS A 53 -2.42 -7.86 10.53
CA LYS A 53 -2.74 -8.10 11.95
C LYS A 53 -1.51 -8.48 12.78
N HIS A 54 -0.46 -8.95 12.14
CA HIS A 54 0.81 -9.34 12.75
C HIS A 54 1.92 -8.29 12.52
N ARG A 55 1.58 -7.03 12.22
CA ARG A 55 2.55 -5.95 11.97
C ARG A 55 3.55 -6.26 10.85
N VAL A 56 3.15 -7.12 9.92
CA VAL A 56 3.88 -7.39 8.68
C VAL A 56 3.17 -6.63 7.56
N TYR A 57 3.82 -5.59 7.06
CA TYR A 57 3.32 -4.67 6.05
C TYR A 57 4.03 -4.87 4.73
N LYS A 58 3.51 -4.28 3.64
CA LYS A 58 3.97 -4.61 2.29
C LYS A 58 4.05 -3.38 1.42
N THR A 59 5.08 -3.30 0.60
CA THR A 59 5.16 -2.30 -0.47
C THR A 59 5.37 -3.02 -1.78
N PHE A 60 4.50 -2.75 -2.74
CA PHE A 60 4.59 -3.25 -4.10
C PHE A 60 5.29 -2.21 -4.96
N ILE A 61 6.41 -2.59 -5.56
CA ILE A 61 7.15 -1.82 -6.54
C ILE A 61 6.85 -2.46 -7.90
N GLY A 62 5.94 -1.83 -8.62
CA GLY A 62 5.58 -2.14 -9.99
C GLY A 62 6.74 -1.81 -10.92
N VAL A 63 7.35 -2.81 -11.55
CA VAL A 63 8.46 -2.61 -12.49
C VAL A 63 7.98 -2.92 -13.91
N GLY A 64 8.11 -1.95 -14.81
CA GLY A 64 7.78 -2.11 -16.22
C GLY A 64 6.66 -1.19 -16.68
N ILE A 65 6.25 -1.34 -17.94
CA ILE A 65 5.27 -0.47 -18.59
C ILE A 65 3.83 -0.98 -18.50
N ASP A 66 3.65 -2.30 -18.41
CA ASP A 66 2.33 -2.95 -18.48
C ASP A 66 1.96 -3.55 -17.12
N LEU A 67 1.61 -2.67 -16.18
CA LEU A 67 1.29 -3.02 -14.80
C LEU A 67 -0.21 -3.23 -14.62
N ASN A 68 -0.60 -4.29 -13.91
CA ASN A 68 -1.98 -4.49 -13.52
C ASN A 68 -2.36 -3.56 -12.35
N THR A 69 -2.69 -2.31 -12.68
CA THR A 69 -3.04 -1.27 -11.71
C THR A 69 -4.30 -1.59 -10.90
N GLN A 70 -5.24 -2.36 -11.44
CA GLN A 70 -6.44 -2.80 -10.73
C GLN A 70 -6.12 -3.77 -9.60
N LEU A 71 -5.24 -4.75 -9.86
CA LEU A 71 -4.76 -5.69 -8.85
C LEU A 71 -4.05 -4.93 -7.73
N LEU A 72 -3.14 -4.02 -8.09
CA LEU A 72 -2.37 -3.22 -7.14
C LEU A 72 -3.26 -2.30 -6.30
N SER A 73 -4.20 -1.58 -6.92
CA SER A 73 -5.18 -0.74 -6.23
C SER A 73 -6.06 -1.55 -5.26
N SER A 74 -6.39 -2.79 -5.61
CA SER A 74 -7.14 -3.67 -4.72
C SER A 74 -6.30 -4.13 -3.53
N ILE A 75 -5.00 -4.34 -3.72
CA ILE A 75 -4.08 -4.73 -2.66
C ILE A 75 -3.82 -3.57 -1.69
N THR A 76 -3.65 -2.33 -2.18
CA THR A 76 -3.36 -1.15 -1.34
C THR A 76 -4.51 -0.73 -0.44
N LYS A 77 -5.73 -1.25 -0.65
CA LYS A 77 -6.84 -1.10 0.31
C LYS A 77 -6.56 -1.80 1.65
N ASN A 78 -5.59 -2.73 1.70
CA ASN A 78 -5.21 -3.40 2.93
C ASN A 78 -4.33 -2.50 3.81
N CYS A 79 -4.50 -2.64 5.13
CA CYS A 79 -3.72 -1.91 6.12
C CYS A 79 -2.21 -2.13 5.93
N GLY A 80 -1.48 -1.02 5.80
CA GLY A 80 -0.04 -0.92 5.57
C GLY A 80 0.45 -1.52 4.25
N ALA A 81 -0.43 -1.65 3.26
CA ALA A 81 -0.03 -1.94 1.89
C ALA A 81 0.18 -0.62 1.12
N ASN A 82 1.35 -0.46 0.50
CA ASN A 82 1.64 0.67 -0.39
C ASN A 82 2.03 0.18 -1.79
N TYR A 83 1.98 1.08 -2.77
CA TYR A 83 2.37 0.81 -4.14
C TYR A 83 3.16 1.98 -4.75
N PHE A 84 4.24 1.64 -5.47
CA PHE A 84 5.02 2.56 -6.30
C PHE A 84 5.19 1.95 -7.69
N SER A 85 5.18 2.77 -8.73
CA SER A 85 5.49 2.36 -10.10
C SER A 85 6.85 2.90 -10.50
N VAL A 86 7.68 2.08 -11.12
CA VAL A 86 8.95 2.48 -11.74
C VAL A 86 9.00 2.00 -13.18
N HIS A 87 9.24 2.93 -14.10
CA HIS A 87 9.25 2.66 -15.54
C HIS A 87 10.67 2.66 -16.13
N ASP A 88 11.67 3.06 -15.35
CA ASP A 88 13.07 3.09 -15.75
C ASP A 88 14.02 2.91 -14.55
N SER A 89 15.29 2.65 -14.85
CA SER A 89 16.32 2.41 -13.84
C SER A 89 16.63 3.63 -12.97
N LYS A 90 16.47 4.84 -13.51
CA LYS A 90 16.74 6.08 -12.76
C LYS A 90 15.71 6.26 -11.65
N ASN A 91 14.43 6.06 -11.97
CA ASN A 91 13.33 6.11 -11.02
C ASN A 91 13.46 5.01 -9.96
N PHE A 92 13.86 3.79 -10.35
CA PHE A 92 14.12 2.72 -9.39
C PHE A 92 15.30 3.03 -8.44
N LEU A 93 16.40 3.56 -8.97
CA LEU A 93 17.55 3.97 -8.15
C LEU A 93 17.18 5.10 -7.19
N GLN A 94 16.43 6.10 -7.65
CA GLN A 94 15.94 7.16 -6.79
C GLN A 94 15.05 6.61 -5.66
N LEU A 95 14.13 5.70 -6.00
CA LEU A 95 13.26 5.04 -5.02
C LEU A 95 14.06 4.27 -3.97
N SER A 96 15.12 3.60 -4.39
CA SER A 96 15.94 2.73 -3.54
C SER A 96 16.98 3.47 -2.71
N ASP A 97 17.50 4.60 -3.20
CA ASP A 97 18.59 5.35 -2.55
C ASP A 97 18.06 6.53 -1.74
N LYS A 98 17.20 7.36 -2.34
CA LYS A 98 16.73 8.61 -1.73
C LYS A 98 15.40 8.46 -1.01
N ASP A 99 14.50 7.68 -1.60
CA ASP A 99 13.11 7.60 -1.14
C ASP A 99 12.84 6.30 -0.36
N PHE A 100 13.87 5.54 0.01
CA PHE A 100 13.72 4.26 0.69
C PHE A 100 12.98 4.39 2.03
N CYS A 101 13.24 5.47 2.77
CA CYS A 101 12.51 5.74 4.01
C CYS A 101 11.01 5.93 3.75
N LEU A 102 10.62 6.46 2.59
CA LEU A 102 9.22 6.68 2.24
C LEU A 102 8.50 5.36 1.92
N ILE A 103 9.20 4.41 1.30
CA ILE A 103 8.61 3.12 0.91
C ILE A 103 8.47 2.14 2.07
N VAL A 104 9.20 2.32 3.17
CA VAL A 104 9.19 1.40 4.32
C VAL A 104 8.51 1.95 5.58
N THR A 105 8.15 3.24 5.59
CA THR A 105 7.61 3.90 6.79
C THR A 105 6.11 4.12 6.67
N GLN A 106 5.33 3.60 7.61
CA GLN A 106 3.93 3.93 7.82
C GLN A 106 3.85 5.00 8.92
N LEU A 107 3.10 6.08 8.69
CA LEU A 107 2.96 7.14 9.68
C LEU A 107 1.81 6.84 10.65
N ILE A 108 0.62 6.63 10.10
CA ILE A 108 -0.62 6.51 10.89
C ILE A 108 -1.56 5.51 10.20
N PHE A 109 -2.26 4.71 10.99
CA PHE A 109 -3.26 3.75 10.52
C PHE A 109 -4.68 4.23 10.80
N ASN A 110 -5.63 3.84 9.94
CA ASN A 110 -7.07 4.07 10.09
C ASN A 110 -7.44 5.55 10.33
N VAL A 111 -6.92 6.44 9.49
CA VAL A 111 -7.23 7.87 9.60
C VAL A 111 -8.63 8.13 9.04
N LYS A 112 -9.42 8.82 9.86
CA LYS A 112 -10.73 9.36 9.49
C LYS A 112 -10.72 10.86 9.73
N MET A 113 -11.14 11.61 8.73
CA MET A 113 -11.33 13.06 8.84
C MET A 113 -12.80 13.37 8.60
N LYS A 114 -13.39 14.21 9.47
CA LYS A 114 -14.77 14.67 9.35
C LYS A 114 -14.80 16.19 9.20
N PRO A 115 -15.58 16.73 8.26
CA PRO A 115 -15.87 18.16 8.23
C PRO A 115 -16.84 18.49 9.36
N GLU A 116 -16.68 19.67 9.97
CA GLU A 116 -17.63 20.21 10.94
C GLU A 116 -17.95 21.65 10.55
N SER A 117 -19.18 21.89 10.10
CA SER A 117 -19.67 23.22 9.76
C SER A 117 -21.19 23.27 9.75
N ASP A 118 -21.76 24.35 10.29
CA ASP A 118 -23.21 24.61 10.23
C ASP A 118 -23.62 25.36 8.95
N LEU A 119 -22.66 25.87 8.17
CA LEU A 119 -22.89 26.80 7.06
C LEU A 119 -22.39 26.31 5.70
N PHE A 120 -21.47 25.34 5.68
CA PHE A 120 -20.81 24.87 4.46
C PHE A 120 -20.91 23.36 4.33
N ASP A 121 -21.10 22.90 3.10
CA ASP A 121 -21.10 21.48 2.75
C ASP A 121 -19.90 21.14 1.86
N VAL A 122 -19.48 19.89 1.89
CA VAL A 122 -18.36 19.39 1.08
C VAL A 122 -18.86 19.01 -0.31
N GLU A 123 -18.45 19.80 -1.30
CA GLU A 123 -18.82 19.51 -2.70
C GLU A 123 -18.00 18.36 -3.30
N HIS A 124 -16.70 18.30 -2.99
CA HIS A 124 -15.75 17.33 -3.54
C HIS A 124 -14.54 17.11 -2.61
N ALA A 125 -14.04 15.88 -2.50
CA ALA A 125 -12.77 15.56 -1.84
C ALA A 125 -11.82 14.87 -2.83
N CYS A 126 -10.59 15.40 -2.96
CA CYS A 126 -9.54 14.82 -3.79
C CYS A 126 -8.61 13.92 -2.96
N GLY A 127 -8.16 12.81 -3.53
CA GLY A 127 -7.14 11.95 -2.91
C GLY A 127 -7.65 10.91 -1.90
N SER A 128 -8.96 10.88 -1.58
CA SER A 128 -9.57 9.76 -0.85
C SER A 128 -10.35 8.89 -1.83
N SER A 129 -9.83 7.69 -2.10
CA SER A 129 -10.45 6.71 -3.01
C SER A 129 -11.79 6.17 -2.51
N GLU A 130 -12.16 6.45 -1.27
CA GLU A 130 -13.40 6.00 -0.62
C GLU A 130 -14.38 7.15 -0.32
N TRP A 131 -14.10 8.38 -0.76
CA TRP A 131 -15.02 9.49 -0.55
C TRP A 131 -16.31 9.28 -1.35
N ASP A 132 -17.44 9.41 -0.66
CA ASP A 132 -18.77 9.21 -1.19
C ASP A 132 -19.62 10.39 -0.73
N LYS A 133 -20.13 11.17 -1.68
CA LYS A 133 -20.98 12.34 -1.39
C LYS A 133 -22.23 11.96 -0.59
N ALA A 134 -22.69 10.71 -0.67
CA ALA A 134 -23.80 10.22 0.15
C ALA A 134 -23.44 10.01 1.64
N LYS A 135 -22.15 10.01 1.97
CA LYS A 135 -21.61 9.85 3.33
C LYS A 135 -20.98 11.16 3.81
N GLN A 136 -21.76 12.24 3.82
CA GLN A 136 -21.38 13.62 4.18
C GLN A 136 -20.53 13.76 5.46
N ASP A 137 -20.51 12.74 6.33
CA ASP A 137 -19.77 12.74 7.59
C ASP A 137 -18.29 12.30 7.50
N GLU A 138 -17.76 11.85 6.36
CA GLU A 138 -16.36 11.38 6.25
C GLU A 138 -15.65 11.96 5.01
N LEU A 139 -14.83 12.99 5.22
CA LEU A 139 -14.04 13.68 4.18
C LEU A 139 -12.92 12.80 3.62
N ILE A 140 -12.18 12.15 4.51
CA ILE A 140 -11.06 11.27 4.16
C ILE A 140 -11.17 10.02 4.99
N LYS A 141 -11.16 8.88 4.30
CA LYS A 141 -10.94 7.58 4.90
C LYS A 141 -9.74 6.95 4.21
N THR A 142 -8.68 6.71 4.99
CA THR A 142 -7.52 5.94 4.52
C THR A 142 -7.15 4.89 5.55
N THR A 143 -6.86 3.69 5.06
CA THR A 143 -6.39 2.59 5.91
C THR A 143 -4.98 2.84 6.42
N THR A 144 -4.13 3.52 5.65
CA THR A 144 -2.77 3.88 6.06
C THR A 144 -2.30 5.16 5.39
N LEU A 145 -1.72 6.04 6.19
CA LEU A 145 -1.05 7.24 5.73
C LEU A 145 0.45 6.97 5.61
N PHE A 146 1.00 7.22 4.43
CA PHE A 146 2.43 7.10 4.14
C PHE A 146 3.05 8.49 4.00
N PRO A 147 4.35 8.63 4.30
CA PRO A 147 5.07 9.85 3.98
C PRO A 147 5.22 9.95 2.45
N SER A 148 5.18 11.16 1.93
CA SER A 148 5.40 11.45 0.51
C SER A 148 6.51 12.49 0.37
N ARG A 149 7.09 12.56 -0.82
CA ARG A 149 8.00 13.67 -1.16
C ARG A 149 7.20 14.97 -1.14
N THR A 150 7.82 16.02 -0.62
CA THR A 150 7.43 17.40 -0.89
C THR A 150 8.22 17.87 -2.10
N ASP A 151 7.60 18.66 -2.98
CA ASP A 151 8.35 19.39 -4.00
C ASP A 151 9.14 20.55 -3.37
N ASP A 152 9.91 21.27 -4.19
CA ASP A 152 10.80 22.36 -3.77
C ASP A 152 10.01 23.55 -3.17
N GLU A 153 8.71 23.63 -3.41
CA GLU A 153 7.80 24.64 -2.85
C GLU A 153 7.06 24.15 -1.59
N GLY A 154 7.29 22.90 -1.18
CA GLY A 154 6.66 22.28 -0.01
C GLY A 154 5.27 21.69 -0.29
N TYR A 155 4.80 21.69 -1.54
CA TYR A 155 3.53 21.08 -1.93
C TYR A 155 3.69 19.55 -2.09
N ARG A 156 2.56 18.86 -1.87
CA ARG A 156 2.47 17.40 -1.98
C ARG A 156 1.59 17.06 -3.17
N TRP A 157 2.12 16.33 -4.13
CA TRP A 157 1.31 15.63 -5.13
C TRP A 157 1.01 14.23 -4.58
N VAL A 158 -0.28 13.92 -4.42
CA VAL A 158 -0.80 12.59 -4.03
C VAL A 158 -1.16 11.82 -5.29
#